data_AF-A0A8S3V9G3-F1
#
_entry.id   AF-A0A8S3V9G3-F1
#
_cell.length_a   1.000
_cell.length_b   1.000
_cell.length_c   1.000
_cell.angle_alpha   90.00
_cell.angle_beta   90.00
_cell.angle_gamma   90.00
#
_symmetry.space_group_name_H-M   'P 1'
#
loop_
_entity.id
_entity.type
_entity.pdbx_description
1 polymer ?
#
loop_
_entity_poly.entity_id
_entity_poly.type
_entity_poly.pdbx_seq_one_letter_code
_entity_poly.pdbx_strand_id
1 'polypeptide(L)'
;MCTEKDGKAIHLTYKEKLRLVAYTKQAAHGKYRNDVSPDVGFLDVVGNDRRQAWQNLGDMSKESAMMEFIKLVDSQCGLLRPYIEAHKAENMEKIKSSKREAEEQRRREEEEKERKRLEEEAQRQLEMERKRQLEQEMQIRTALNQQTAVQFSQYATQQCPGNKQQQEELIRQLQEQHFQQYMQQVYQQQLLHQQQQYQQLQQNTSSAQQLQQNMSSAAPNTTTTNNNPNVTTVITKTETTELTQAQQQQMQQQQQLQPNGPTSVPTEQPDTNGNKEDHELPPLAAASMWTRKDIKEFKESLRKDKDSVIKIGSGETVTVSILASVMSAAAL
;
A
#
# COMPACT_ATOMS: atom_id res chain seq x y z
N MET A 1 -13.37 46.42 -43.99
CA MET A 1 -14.54 46.81 -43.17
C MET A 1 -14.91 45.58 -42.35
N CYS A 2 -15.16 45.63 -41.05
CA CYS A 2 -15.53 46.78 -40.20
C CYS A 2 -14.59 46.93 -38.99
N THR A 3 -14.39 48.17 -38.55
CA THR A 3 -13.76 48.51 -37.27
C THR A 3 -14.58 49.57 -36.56
N GLU A 4 -15.82 49.24 -36.17
CA GLU A 4 -16.59 50.06 -35.25
C GLU A 4 -16.19 49.69 -33.83
N LYS A 5 -15.51 50.63 -33.16
CA LYS A 5 -15.05 50.50 -31.78
C LYS A 5 -16.17 50.86 -30.81
N ASP A 6 -17.22 50.05 -30.75
CA ASP A 6 -18.20 50.16 -29.68
C ASP A 6 -17.78 49.33 -28.47
N GLY A 7 -17.16 50.01 -27.50
CA GLY A 7 -16.60 49.42 -26.28
C GLY A 7 -17.64 48.94 -25.25
N LYS A 8 -18.79 48.43 -25.69
CA LYS A 8 -19.86 47.90 -24.83
C LYS A 8 -20.45 46.64 -25.47
N ALA A 9 -20.20 45.48 -24.86
CA ALA A 9 -20.72 44.18 -25.31
C ALA A 9 -22.27 44.06 -25.28
N ILE A 10 -22.99 45.11 -24.83
CA ILE A 10 -24.44 45.16 -24.72
C ILE A 10 -24.92 46.60 -25.05
N HIS A 11 -25.79 46.73 -26.06
CA HIS A 11 -26.35 48.02 -26.49
C HIS A 11 -27.76 48.24 -25.93
N LEU A 12 -27.86 48.68 -24.67
CA LEU A 12 -29.14 48.93 -24.01
C LEU A 12 -29.71 50.32 -24.35
N THR A 13 -30.96 50.39 -24.80
CA THR A 13 -31.71 51.65 -24.92
C THR A 13 -31.97 52.28 -23.54
N TYR A 14 -32.32 53.58 -23.51
CA TYR A 14 -32.68 54.26 -22.25
C TYR A 14 -33.82 53.56 -21.50
N LYS A 15 -34.86 53.14 -22.22
CA LYS A 15 -36.02 52.42 -21.67
C LYS A 15 -35.67 51.05 -21.09
N GLU A 16 -34.67 50.37 -21.65
CA GLU A 16 -34.22 49.07 -21.14
C GLU A 16 -33.33 49.21 -19.92
N LYS A 17 -32.43 50.20 -19.90
CA LYS A 17 -31.69 50.57 -18.68
C LYS A 17 -32.65 50.88 -17.52
N LEU A 18 -33.75 51.58 -17.82
CA LEU A 18 -34.81 51.90 -16.88
C LEU A 18 -35.49 50.65 -16.32
N ARG A 19 -35.85 49.69 -17.20
CA ARG A 19 -36.41 48.38 -16.82
C ARG A 19 -35.44 47.55 -15.99
N LEU A 20 -34.16 47.47 -16.37
CA LEU A 20 -33.15 46.74 -15.59
C LEU A 20 -33.03 47.30 -14.16
N VAL A 21 -32.95 48.62 -14.01
CA VAL A 21 -32.94 49.28 -12.68
C VAL A 21 -34.22 48.99 -11.90
N ALA A 22 -35.38 49.06 -12.55
CA ALA A 22 -36.66 48.72 -11.93
C ALA A 22 -36.71 47.27 -11.45
N TYR A 23 -36.30 46.30 -12.27
CA TYR A 23 -36.25 44.88 -11.90
C TYR A 23 -35.25 44.62 -10.76
N THR A 24 -34.06 45.24 -10.78
CA THR A 24 -33.10 45.14 -9.67
C THR A 24 -33.71 45.69 -8.37
N LYS A 25 -34.44 46.81 -8.43
CA LYS A 25 -35.13 47.37 -7.26
C LYS A 25 -36.29 46.49 -6.77
N GLN A 26 -37.11 45.94 -7.66
CA GLN A 26 -38.16 44.99 -7.31
C GLN A 26 -37.60 43.69 -6.69
N ALA A 27 -36.48 43.18 -7.21
CA ALA A 27 -35.83 41.97 -6.70
C ALA A 27 -35.15 42.15 -5.33
N ALA A 28 -34.73 43.38 -5.01
CA ALA A 28 -34.08 43.73 -3.74
C ALA A 28 -35.07 44.19 -2.65
N HIS A 29 -36.12 44.92 -3.03
CA HIS A 29 -37.02 45.61 -2.09
C HIS A 29 -38.51 45.27 -2.26
N GLY A 30 -38.88 44.48 -3.27
CA GLY A 30 -40.27 44.20 -3.62
C GLY A 30 -40.99 45.40 -4.25
N LYS A 31 -42.32 45.42 -4.11
CA LYS A 31 -43.21 46.48 -4.59
C LYS A 31 -42.74 47.87 -4.13
N TYR A 32 -42.82 48.84 -5.03
CA TYR A 32 -42.49 50.25 -4.73
C TYR A 32 -43.22 50.76 -3.47
N ARG A 33 -42.46 51.40 -2.58
CA ARG A 33 -42.94 52.11 -1.39
C ARG A 33 -42.18 53.44 -1.25
N ASN A 34 -42.86 54.48 -0.76
CA ASN A 34 -42.30 55.82 -0.62
C ASN A 34 -41.16 55.95 0.42
N ASP A 35 -41.01 54.98 1.33
CA ASP A 35 -39.93 54.94 2.32
C ASP A 35 -38.60 54.40 1.76
N VAL A 36 -38.64 53.54 0.74
CA VAL A 36 -37.45 52.95 0.11
C VAL A 36 -36.87 53.85 -1.00
N SER A 37 -37.65 54.82 -1.48
CA SER A 37 -37.23 55.80 -2.49
C SER A 37 -37.89 57.16 -2.19
N PRO A 38 -37.20 58.06 -1.46
CA PRO A 38 -37.67 59.41 -1.15
C PRO A 38 -38.06 60.22 -2.39
N ASP A 39 -38.74 61.35 -2.17
CA ASP A 39 -39.24 62.16 -3.28
C ASP A 39 -38.10 62.71 -4.17
N VAL A 40 -38.29 62.75 -5.49
CA VAL A 40 -37.25 63.20 -6.42
C VAL A 40 -37.53 64.66 -6.74
N GLY A 41 -36.49 65.48 -6.69
CA GLY A 41 -36.64 66.91 -6.98
C GLY A 41 -37.21 67.12 -8.38
N PHE A 42 -37.98 68.19 -8.56
CA PHE A 42 -38.63 68.55 -9.83
C PHE A 42 -37.70 68.57 -11.06
N LEU A 43 -36.40 68.78 -10.85
CA LEU A 43 -35.37 68.79 -11.91
C LEU A 43 -34.75 67.41 -12.21
N ASP A 44 -35.00 66.38 -11.40
CA ASP A 44 -34.46 65.02 -11.58
C ASP A 44 -35.39 64.16 -12.45
N VAL A 45 -35.44 64.50 -13.73
CA VAL A 45 -36.23 63.79 -14.75
C VAL A 45 -35.87 62.30 -14.81
N VAL A 46 -34.58 61.96 -14.69
CA VAL A 46 -34.09 60.57 -14.77
C VAL A 46 -34.44 59.78 -13.52
N GLY A 47 -34.40 60.40 -12.33
CA GLY A 47 -34.90 59.81 -11.09
C GLY A 47 -36.41 59.57 -11.13
N ASN A 48 -37.18 60.51 -11.69
CA ASN A 48 -38.62 60.37 -11.89
C ASN A 48 -38.95 59.22 -12.84
N ASP A 49 -38.27 59.12 -13.98
CA ASP A 49 -38.39 58.00 -14.92
C ASP A 49 -38.09 56.65 -14.23
N ARG A 50 -37.01 56.58 -13.44
CA ARG A 50 -36.60 55.35 -12.72
C ARG A 50 -37.65 54.93 -11.70
N ARG A 51 -38.20 55.89 -10.94
CA ARG A 51 -39.32 55.66 -10.03
C ARG A 51 -40.52 55.14 -10.81
N GLN A 52 -40.93 55.82 -11.87
CA GLN A 52 -42.13 55.48 -12.62
C GLN A 52 -42.01 54.07 -13.20
N ALA A 53 -40.84 53.69 -13.73
CA ALA A 53 -40.58 52.35 -14.21
C ALA A 53 -40.68 51.28 -13.10
N TRP A 54 -40.25 51.57 -11.87
CA TRP A 54 -40.40 50.65 -10.73
C TRP A 54 -41.85 50.60 -10.22
N GLN A 55 -42.53 51.73 -10.11
CA GLN A 55 -43.95 51.80 -9.77
C GLN A 55 -44.82 50.98 -10.75
N ASN A 56 -44.50 51.03 -12.05
CA ASN A 56 -45.17 50.26 -13.09
C ASN A 56 -44.97 48.73 -12.98
N LEU A 57 -44.04 48.23 -12.16
CA LEU A 57 -43.90 46.79 -11.90
C LEU A 57 -44.92 46.27 -10.87
N GLY A 58 -45.58 47.16 -10.12
CA GLY A 58 -46.63 46.80 -9.18
C GLY A 58 -46.18 45.78 -8.13
N ASP A 59 -46.95 44.70 -8.00
CA ASP A 59 -46.79 43.59 -7.07
C ASP A 59 -46.02 42.38 -7.64
N MET A 60 -45.26 42.57 -8.73
CA MET A 60 -44.37 41.55 -9.32
C MET A 60 -43.46 40.91 -8.26
N SER A 61 -43.40 39.56 -8.23
CA SER A 61 -42.55 38.83 -7.29
C SER A 61 -41.06 39.01 -7.58
N LYS A 62 -40.23 38.68 -6.59
CA LYS A 62 -38.76 38.72 -6.70
C LYS A 62 -38.26 37.79 -7.81
N GLU A 63 -38.83 36.60 -7.90
CA GLU A 63 -38.49 35.56 -8.86
C GLU A 63 -38.86 36.00 -10.28
N SER A 64 -40.04 36.60 -10.46
CA SER A 64 -40.46 37.17 -11.75
C SER A 64 -39.59 38.38 -12.15
N ALA A 65 -39.25 39.27 -11.22
CA ALA A 65 -38.37 40.41 -11.50
C ALA A 65 -36.96 39.95 -11.90
N MET A 66 -36.40 38.96 -11.21
CA MET A 66 -35.11 38.34 -11.58
C MET A 66 -35.20 37.64 -12.95
N MET A 67 -36.30 36.94 -13.24
CA MET A 67 -36.49 36.29 -14.53
C MET A 67 -36.59 37.30 -15.69
N GLU A 68 -37.36 38.38 -15.55
CA GLU A 68 -37.48 39.43 -16.57
C GLU A 68 -36.20 40.24 -16.74
N PHE A 69 -35.42 40.45 -15.66
CA PHE A 69 -34.07 40.98 -15.74
C PHE A 69 -33.18 40.07 -16.60
N ILE A 70 -33.14 38.77 -16.30
CA ILE A 70 -32.31 37.79 -17.04
C ILE A 70 -32.74 37.72 -18.50
N LYS A 71 -34.04 37.64 -18.80
CA LYS A 71 -34.57 37.65 -20.19
C LYS A 71 -34.12 38.90 -20.96
N LEU A 72 -34.18 40.08 -20.33
CA LEU A 72 -33.79 41.34 -20.97
C LEU A 72 -32.27 41.44 -21.20
N VAL A 73 -31.45 40.89 -20.31
CA VAL A 73 -29.99 40.82 -20.53
C VAL A 73 -29.65 39.77 -21.59
N ASP A 74 -30.30 38.60 -21.56
CA ASP A 74 -30.14 37.51 -22.53
C ASP A 74 -30.53 37.93 -23.95
N SER A 75 -31.64 38.68 -24.12
CA SER A 75 -32.04 39.21 -25.44
C SER A 75 -31.08 40.27 -25.98
N GLN A 76 -30.38 40.99 -25.10
CA GLN A 76 -29.45 42.07 -25.49
C GLN A 76 -27.97 41.65 -25.52
N CYS A 77 -27.65 40.43 -25.08
CA CYS A 77 -26.29 39.90 -25.01
C CYS A 77 -26.21 38.48 -25.58
N GLY A 78 -26.06 38.37 -26.91
CA GLY A 78 -25.91 37.07 -27.59
C GLY A 78 -24.69 36.25 -27.14
N LEU A 79 -23.69 36.88 -26.49
CA LEU A 79 -22.52 36.21 -25.94
C LEU A 79 -22.76 35.61 -24.53
N LEU A 80 -23.88 35.93 -23.87
CA LEU A 80 -24.17 35.45 -22.52
C LEU A 80 -24.39 33.94 -22.47
N ARG A 81 -25.16 33.38 -23.42
CA ARG A 81 -25.48 31.94 -23.43
C ARG A 81 -24.25 31.06 -23.62
N PRO A 82 -23.39 31.28 -24.65
CA PRO A 82 -22.17 30.48 -24.82
C PRO A 82 -21.22 30.58 -23.62
N TYR A 83 -21.14 31.76 -22.98
CA TYR A 83 -20.33 31.95 -21.78
C TYR A 83 -20.84 31.15 -20.58
N ILE A 84 -22.14 31.22 -20.29
CA ILE A 84 -22.76 30.45 -19.19
C ILE A 84 -22.63 28.95 -19.46
N GLU A 85 -22.85 28.50 -20.70
CA GLU A 85 -22.74 27.10 -21.09
C GLU A 85 -21.30 26.58 -20.92
N ALA A 86 -20.30 27.32 -21.41
CA ALA A 86 -18.88 26.96 -21.26
C ALA A 86 -18.47 26.88 -19.77
N HIS A 87 -18.81 27.88 -18.96
CA HIS A 87 -18.48 27.88 -17.53
C HIS A 87 -19.22 26.77 -16.77
N LYS A 88 -20.46 26.45 -17.15
CA LYS A 88 -21.20 25.30 -16.60
C LYS A 88 -20.53 23.98 -17.00
N ALA A 89 -20.10 23.82 -18.26
CA ALA A 89 -19.40 22.64 -18.74
C ALA A 89 -18.08 22.43 -17.99
N GLU A 90 -17.26 23.48 -17.88
CA GLU A 90 -16.00 23.47 -17.11
C GLU A 90 -16.22 23.05 -15.65
N ASN A 91 -17.24 23.61 -14.98
CA ASN A 91 -17.55 23.25 -13.59
C ASN A 91 -18.06 21.80 -13.46
N MET A 92 -18.88 21.32 -14.40
CA MET A 92 -19.30 19.92 -14.43
C MET A 92 -18.14 18.96 -14.69
N GLU A 93 -17.17 19.34 -15.53
CA GLU A 93 -15.96 18.57 -15.80
C GLU A 93 -15.05 18.50 -14.56
N LYS A 94 -14.80 19.63 -13.88
CA LYS A 94 -14.04 19.67 -12.61
C LYS A 94 -14.67 18.78 -11.52
N ILE A 95 -16.00 18.80 -11.39
CA ILE A 95 -16.71 17.90 -10.45
C ILE A 95 -16.53 16.43 -10.86
N LYS A 96 -16.48 16.13 -12.16
CA LYS A 96 -16.31 14.77 -12.68
C LYS A 96 -14.86 14.27 -12.56
N SER A 97 -13.86 15.13 -12.77
CA SER A 97 -12.44 14.77 -12.58
C SER A 97 -12.15 14.53 -11.10
N SER A 98 -12.55 15.46 -10.23
CA SER A 98 -12.39 15.32 -8.77
C SER A 98 -13.02 14.04 -8.22
N LYS A 99 -14.20 13.64 -8.72
CA LYS A 99 -14.82 12.35 -8.34
C LYS A 99 -13.99 11.13 -8.80
N ARG A 100 -13.47 11.14 -10.03
CA ARG A 100 -12.62 10.06 -10.56
C ARG A 100 -11.30 9.96 -9.80
N GLU A 101 -10.66 11.09 -9.52
CA GLU A 101 -9.43 11.18 -8.74
C GLU A 101 -9.65 10.66 -7.31
N ALA A 102 -10.75 11.03 -6.65
CA ALA A 102 -11.09 10.53 -5.31
C ALA A 102 -11.42 9.02 -5.31
N GLU A 103 -12.09 8.51 -6.34
CA GLU A 103 -12.37 7.08 -6.49
C GLU A 103 -11.09 6.28 -6.76
N GLU A 104 -10.20 6.77 -7.63
CA GLU A 104 -8.92 6.13 -7.90
C GLU A 104 -7.99 6.16 -6.68
N GLN A 105 -7.94 7.30 -5.94
CA GLN A 105 -7.19 7.41 -4.70
C GLN A 105 -7.70 6.43 -3.64
N ARG A 106 -9.03 6.31 -3.47
CA ARG A 106 -9.62 5.30 -2.59
C ARG A 106 -9.24 3.88 -3.00
N ARG A 107 -9.27 3.56 -4.30
CA ARG A 107 -8.90 2.24 -4.80
C ARG A 107 -7.43 1.93 -4.49
N ARG A 108 -6.52 2.89 -4.71
CA ARG A 108 -5.08 2.76 -4.37
C ARG A 108 -4.88 2.55 -2.86
N GLU A 109 -5.59 3.28 -2.01
CA GLU A 109 -5.52 3.10 -0.56
C GLU A 109 -6.09 1.75 -0.08
N GLU A 110 -7.12 1.23 -0.75
CA GLU A 110 -7.68 -0.10 -0.49
C GLU A 110 -6.71 -1.21 -0.94
N GLU A 111 -6.13 -1.09 -2.15
CA GLU A 111 -5.07 -1.97 -2.67
C GLU A 111 -3.80 -1.95 -1.79
N GLU A 112 -3.37 -0.79 -1.28
CA GLU A 112 -2.21 -0.67 -0.38
C GLU A 112 -2.47 -1.30 0.99
N LYS A 113 -3.66 -1.09 1.56
CA LYS A 113 -4.08 -1.74 2.82
C LYS A 113 -4.13 -3.26 2.69
N GLU A 114 -4.59 -3.78 1.56
CA GLU A 114 -4.61 -5.22 1.28
C GLU A 114 -3.18 -5.78 1.15
N ARG A 115 -2.31 -5.12 0.36
CA ARG A 115 -0.89 -5.47 0.25
C ARG A 115 -0.19 -5.52 1.61
N LYS A 116 -0.42 -4.50 2.45
CA LYS A 116 0.18 -4.42 3.79
C LYS A 116 -0.31 -5.54 4.71
N ARG A 117 -1.59 -5.91 4.65
CA ARG A 117 -2.14 -7.06 5.39
C ARG A 117 -1.51 -8.38 4.95
N LEU A 118 -1.37 -8.59 3.65
CA LEU A 118 -0.76 -9.81 3.10
C LEU A 118 0.73 -9.91 3.46
N GLU A 119 1.45 -8.78 3.43
CA GLU A 119 2.86 -8.71 3.86
C GLU A 119 3.00 -8.99 5.35
N GLU A 120 2.16 -8.40 6.20
CA GLU A 120 2.16 -8.63 7.65
C GLU A 120 1.82 -10.09 7.99
N GLU A 121 0.85 -10.69 7.29
CA GLU A 121 0.51 -12.11 7.46
C GLU A 121 1.67 -13.03 7.03
N ALA A 122 2.30 -12.75 5.89
CA ALA A 122 3.47 -13.49 5.42
C ALA A 122 4.66 -13.37 6.39
N GLN A 123 4.89 -12.20 6.98
CA GLN A 123 5.91 -12.00 8.01
C GLN A 123 5.62 -12.82 9.27
N ARG A 124 4.36 -12.84 9.74
CA ARG A 124 3.95 -13.69 10.89
C ARG A 124 4.13 -15.18 10.60
N GLN A 125 3.79 -15.64 9.39
CA GLN A 125 4.00 -17.03 8.99
C GLN A 125 5.49 -17.39 8.97
N LEU A 126 6.34 -16.53 8.40
CA LEU A 126 7.79 -16.71 8.38
C LEU A 126 8.40 -16.69 9.80
N GLU A 127 7.91 -15.83 10.70
CA GLU A 127 8.34 -15.79 12.10
C GLU A 127 7.93 -17.07 12.84
N MET A 128 6.69 -17.54 12.66
CA MET A 128 6.22 -18.79 13.26
C MET A 128 6.99 -20.01 12.74
N GLU A 129 7.31 -20.06 11.44
CA GLU A 129 8.15 -21.12 10.88
C GLU A 129 9.58 -21.06 11.44
N ARG A 130 10.20 -19.87 11.47
CA ARG A 130 11.53 -19.66 12.05
C ARG A 130 11.55 -20.08 13.52
N LYS A 131 10.52 -19.73 14.30
CA LYS A 131 10.38 -20.14 15.70
C LYS A 131 10.30 -21.66 15.83
N ARG A 132 9.50 -22.33 15.00
CA ARG A 132 9.41 -23.80 14.96
C ARG A 132 10.75 -24.45 14.62
N GLN A 133 11.50 -23.90 13.66
CA GLN A 133 12.84 -24.37 13.31
C GLN A 133 13.82 -24.22 14.49
N LEU A 134 13.83 -23.08 15.18
CA LEU A 134 14.66 -22.84 16.36
C LEU A 134 14.30 -23.77 17.53
N GLU A 135 13.00 -24.03 17.76
CA GLU A 135 12.54 -24.98 18.77
C GLU A 135 12.99 -26.41 18.45
N GLN A 136 12.92 -26.83 17.18
CA GLN A 136 13.46 -28.13 16.74
C GLN A 136 14.98 -28.22 16.90
N GLU A 137 15.73 -27.18 16.52
CA GLU A 137 17.19 -27.14 16.71
C GLU A 137 17.56 -27.26 18.20
N MET A 138 16.88 -26.51 19.07
CA MET A 138 17.08 -26.56 20.52
C MET A 138 16.76 -27.93 21.10
N GLN A 139 15.69 -28.59 20.64
CA GLN A 139 15.35 -29.96 21.06
C GLN A 139 16.43 -30.96 20.67
N ILE A 140 16.93 -30.91 19.42
CA ILE A 140 18.03 -31.75 18.95
C ILE A 140 19.30 -31.50 19.78
N ARG A 141 19.71 -30.24 19.96
CA ARG A 141 20.86 -29.86 20.79
C ARG A 141 20.74 -30.38 22.21
N THR A 142 19.56 -30.26 22.81
CA THR A 142 19.29 -30.70 24.20
C THR A 142 19.35 -32.22 24.34
N ALA A 143 18.72 -32.96 23.44
CA ALA A 143 18.74 -34.43 23.45
C ALA A 143 20.17 -34.98 23.21
N LEU A 144 20.89 -34.39 22.25
CA LEU A 144 22.27 -34.77 21.93
C LEU A 144 23.23 -34.47 23.08
N ASN A 145 23.03 -33.35 23.77
CA ASN A 145 23.76 -32.98 24.99
C ASN A 145 23.49 -34.00 26.11
N GLN A 146 22.23 -34.34 26.39
CA GLN A 146 21.89 -35.36 27.41
C GLN A 146 22.55 -36.72 27.13
N GLN A 147 22.57 -37.17 25.87
CA GLN A 147 23.22 -38.43 25.47
C GLN A 147 24.73 -38.42 25.70
N THR A 148 25.39 -37.28 25.47
CA THR A 148 26.86 -37.15 25.48
C THR A 148 27.44 -36.57 26.76
N ALA A 149 26.61 -36.02 27.65
CA ALA A 149 27.01 -35.31 28.86
C ALA A 149 28.03 -36.08 29.72
N VAL A 150 27.80 -37.38 29.94
CA VAL A 150 28.70 -38.23 30.74
C VAL A 150 30.06 -38.39 30.07
N GLN A 151 30.08 -38.68 28.76
CA GLN A 151 31.31 -38.91 27.99
C GLN A 151 32.16 -37.64 27.88
N PHE A 152 31.53 -36.50 27.60
CA PHE A 152 32.23 -35.21 27.54
C PHE A 152 32.67 -34.72 28.92
N SER A 153 31.88 -34.94 29.98
CA SER A 153 32.28 -34.60 31.35
C SER A 153 33.51 -35.40 31.80
N GLN A 154 33.55 -36.71 31.52
CA GLN A 154 34.71 -37.56 31.82
C GLN A 154 35.96 -37.14 31.05
N TYR A 155 35.83 -36.82 29.75
CA TYR A 155 36.95 -36.33 28.95
C TYR A 155 37.48 -34.99 29.47
N ALA A 156 36.59 -34.03 29.74
CA ALA A 156 36.97 -32.70 30.21
C ALA A 156 37.57 -32.73 31.63
N THR A 157 37.14 -33.66 32.50
CA THR A 157 37.77 -33.88 33.82
C THR A 157 39.23 -34.34 33.69
N GLN A 158 39.53 -35.17 32.68
CA GLN A 158 40.90 -35.66 32.41
C GLN A 158 41.79 -34.57 31.81
N GLN A 159 41.26 -33.75 30.90
CA GLN A 159 42.03 -32.67 30.24
C GLN A 159 42.21 -31.43 31.12
N CYS A 160 41.29 -31.15 32.05
CA CYS A 160 41.32 -29.96 32.90
C CYS A 160 41.06 -30.26 34.39
N PRO A 161 42.00 -30.93 35.11
CA PRO A 161 41.84 -31.21 36.53
C PRO A 161 41.73 -29.92 37.36
N GLY A 162 40.62 -29.75 38.08
CA GLY A 162 40.44 -28.67 39.06
C GLY A 162 39.94 -27.31 38.52
N ASN A 163 39.92 -27.08 37.19
CA ASN A 163 39.39 -25.84 36.61
C ASN A 163 37.98 -26.02 36.02
N LYS A 164 36.95 -25.79 36.84
CA LYS A 164 35.54 -26.01 36.48
C LYS A 164 35.08 -25.20 35.26
N GLN A 165 35.51 -23.93 35.13
CA GLN A 165 35.12 -23.11 33.97
C GLN A 165 35.74 -23.61 32.66
N GLN A 166 37.00 -24.03 32.69
CA GLN A 166 37.67 -24.58 31.51
C GLN A 166 37.10 -25.95 31.13
N GLN A 167 36.67 -26.74 32.11
CA GLN A 167 35.92 -27.98 31.89
C GLN A 167 34.57 -27.70 31.19
N GLU A 168 33.80 -26.73 31.66
CA GLU A 168 32.51 -26.32 31.07
C GLU A 168 32.68 -25.77 29.63
N GLU A 169 33.70 -24.94 29.40
CA GLU A 169 34.03 -24.38 28.08
C GLU A 169 34.41 -25.49 27.07
N LEU A 170 35.23 -26.46 27.49
CA LEU A 170 35.62 -27.61 26.67
C LEU A 170 34.42 -28.53 26.36
N ILE A 171 33.55 -28.78 27.34
CA ILE A 171 32.31 -29.52 27.13
C ILE A 171 31.43 -28.81 26.09
N ARG A 172 31.28 -27.48 26.18
CA ARG A 172 30.52 -26.68 25.22
C ARG A 172 31.09 -26.79 23.79
N GLN A 173 32.41 -26.72 23.63
CA GLN A 173 33.06 -26.89 22.31
C GLN A 173 32.83 -28.28 21.72
N LEU A 174 32.95 -29.34 22.54
CA LEU A 174 32.68 -30.72 22.10
C LEU A 174 31.22 -30.93 21.71
N GLN A 175 30.28 -30.36 22.46
CA GLN A 175 28.85 -30.40 22.14
C GLN A 175 28.52 -29.68 20.83
N GLU A 176 29.14 -28.53 20.58
CA GLU A 176 28.96 -27.80 19.31
C GLU A 176 29.54 -28.56 18.12
N GLN A 177 30.75 -29.13 18.24
CA GLN A 177 31.34 -29.96 17.18
C GLN A 177 30.52 -31.22 16.90
N HIS A 178 30.03 -31.89 17.96
CA HIS A 178 29.18 -33.07 17.81
C HIS A 178 27.83 -32.74 17.17
N PHE A 179 27.23 -31.60 17.53
CA PHE A 179 26.02 -31.10 16.88
C PHE A 179 26.25 -30.81 15.38
N GLN A 180 27.35 -30.16 15.01
CA GLN A 180 27.69 -29.89 13.61
C GLN A 180 27.88 -31.19 12.80
N GLN A 181 28.58 -32.19 13.35
CA GLN A 181 28.73 -33.50 12.73
C GLN A 181 27.38 -34.20 12.54
N TYR A 182 26.52 -34.17 13.56
CA TYR A 182 25.18 -34.75 13.50
C TYR A 182 24.31 -34.09 12.42
N MET A 183 24.28 -32.75 12.36
CA MET A 183 23.53 -32.02 11.35
C MET A 183 24.01 -32.31 9.92
N GLN A 184 25.32 -32.49 9.71
CA GLN A 184 25.86 -32.91 8.42
C GLN A 184 25.40 -34.33 8.02
N GLN A 185 25.37 -35.27 8.96
CA GLN A 185 24.87 -36.62 8.74
C GLN A 185 23.37 -36.65 8.41
N VAL A 186 22.55 -35.87 9.14
CA VAL A 186 21.12 -35.72 8.87
C VAL A 186 20.88 -35.12 7.48
N TYR A 187 21.64 -34.09 7.09
CA TYR A 187 21.54 -33.48 5.76
C TYR A 187 21.89 -34.47 4.63
N GLN A 188 22.95 -35.28 4.79
CA GLN A 188 23.29 -36.33 3.83
C GLN A 188 22.19 -37.40 3.73
N GLN A 189 21.58 -37.80 4.86
CA GLN A 189 20.45 -38.73 4.86
C GLN A 189 19.22 -38.14 4.14
N GLN A 190 18.93 -36.86 4.34
CA GLN A 190 17.82 -36.17 3.69
C GLN A 190 18.01 -36.09 2.16
N LEU A 191 19.22 -35.82 1.69
CA LEU A 191 19.58 -35.87 0.26
C LEU A 191 19.37 -37.27 -0.33
N LEU A 192 19.81 -38.32 0.37
CA LEU A 192 19.61 -39.71 -0.07
C LEU A 192 18.12 -40.07 -0.15
N HIS A 193 17.32 -39.63 0.83
CA HIS A 193 15.88 -39.86 0.86
C HIS A 193 15.17 -39.15 -0.31
N GLN A 194 15.53 -37.89 -0.58
CA GLN A 194 15.01 -37.14 -1.73
C GLN A 194 15.35 -37.82 -3.06
N GLN A 195 16.57 -38.34 -3.21
CA GLN A 195 16.97 -39.08 -4.41
C GLN A 195 16.13 -40.36 -4.59
N GLN A 196 15.87 -41.11 -3.52
CA GLN A 196 15.03 -42.31 -3.57
C GLN A 196 13.58 -41.98 -3.95
N GLN A 197 12.98 -40.92 -3.41
CA GLN A 197 11.66 -40.46 -3.83
C GLN A 197 11.63 -40.14 -5.34
N TYR A 198 12.64 -39.41 -5.83
CA TYR A 198 12.72 -39.04 -7.25
C TYR A 198 12.85 -40.28 -8.16
N GLN A 199 13.57 -41.30 -7.71
CA GLN A 199 13.72 -42.57 -8.42
C GLN A 199 12.42 -43.40 -8.44
N GLN A 200 11.64 -43.39 -7.36
CA GLN A 200 10.29 -43.99 -7.32
C GLN A 200 9.31 -43.25 -8.27
N LEU A 201 9.34 -41.92 -8.32
CA LEU A 201 8.53 -41.15 -9.27
C LEU A 201 8.88 -41.47 -10.73
N GLN A 202 10.17 -41.64 -11.05
CA GLN A 202 10.60 -42.07 -12.39
C GLN A 202 10.09 -43.48 -12.74
N GLN A 203 10.18 -44.44 -11.82
CA GLN A 203 9.68 -45.81 -12.04
C GLN A 203 8.15 -45.85 -12.22
N ASN A 204 7.40 -45.07 -11.45
CA ASN A 204 5.95 -44.92 -11.65
C ASN A 204 5.60 -44.24 -12.98
N THR A 205 6.39 -43.26 -13.43
CA THR A 205 6.18 -42.61 -14.73
C THR A 205 6.49 -43.56 -15.89
N SER A 206 7.53 -44.38 -15.76
CA SER A 206 7.95 -45.36 -16.78
C SER A 206 6.97 -46.53 -16.90
N SER A 207 6.41 -46.99 -15.78
CA SER A 207 5.38 -48.03 -15.77
C SER A 207 4.02 -47.52 -16.24
N ALA A 208 3.68 -46.25 -15.98
CA ALA A 208 2.52 -45.60 -16.60
C ALA A 208 2.63 -45.52 -18.14
N GLN A 209 3.83 -45.27 -18.69
CA GLN A 209 4.04 -45.28 -20.15
C GLN A 209 3.94 -46.67 -20.78
N GLN A 210 4.38 -47.75 -20.09
CA GLN A 210 4.21 -49.12 -20.59
C GLN A 210 2.74 -49.58 -20.64
N LEU A 211 1.88 -49.08 -19.75
CA LEU A 211 0.43 -49.35 -19.78
C LEU A 211 -0.30 -48.73 -20.98
N GLN A 212 0.31 -47.79 -21.70
CA GLN A 212 -0.26 -47.19 -22.92
C GLN A 212 0.15 -47.93 -24.22
N GLN A 213 1.15 -48.82 -24.19
CA GLN A 213 1.70 -49.46 -25.40
C GLN A 213 1.30 -50.93 -25.58
N ASN A 214 0.38 -51.46 -24.75
CA ASN A 214 -0.06 -52.87 -24.83
C ASN A 214 -1.52 -53.06 -25.29
N MET A 215 -2.05 -52.11 -26.08
CA MET A 215 -3.41 -52.15 -26.65
C MET A 215 -3.42 -52.35 -28.18
N SER A 216 -2.42 -53.05 -28.73
CA SER A 216 -2.33 -53.31 -30.19
C SER A 216 -1.58 -54.60 -30.54
N SER A 217 -2.18 -55.75 -30.24
CA SER A 217 -2.23 -56.96 -31.08
C SER A 217 -2.50 -58.22 -30.25
N ALA A 218 -3.75 -58.70 -30.26
CA ALA A 218 -4.09 -60.03 -29.79
C ALA A 218 -4.31 -60.96 -30.99
N ALA A 219 -3.39 -61.92 -31.18
CA ALA A 219 -3.62 -63.13 -31.95
C ALA A 219 -2.89 -64.28 -31.24
N PRO A 220 -3.54 -65.41 -30.94
CA PRO A 220 -2.96 -66.44 -30.09
C PRO A 220 -2.05 -67.38 -30.89
N ASN A 221 -1.03 -67.93 -30.24
CA ASN A 221 -0.60 -69.29 -30.52
C ASN A 221 0.03 -69.96 -29.30
N THR A 222 -0.10 -71.28 -29.27
CA THR A 222 0.10 -72.16 -28.11
C THR A 222 1.53 -72.68 -27.98
N THR A 223 1.85 -73.19 -26.78
CA THR A 223 2.58 -74.46 -26.51
C THR A 223 3.76 -74.33 -25.52
N THR A 224 3.49 -74.73 -24.27
CA THR A 224 4.31 -75.64 -23.41
C THR A 224 5.82 -75.39 -23.22
N THR A 225 6.31 -75.34 -21.97
CA THR A 225 7.22 -76.36 -21.36
C THR A 225 7.93 -75.89 -20.05
N ASN A 226 7.56 -76.53 -18.94
CA ASN A 226 8.36 -76.99 -17.78
C ASN A 226 9.31 -76.10 -16.92
N ASN A 227 9.10 -76.30 -15.61
CA ASN A 227 10.05 -76.69 -14.55
C ASN A 227 10.79 -75.65 -13.67
N ASN A 228 10.79 -76.05 -12.39
CA ASN A 228 11.29 -75.47 -11.14
C ASN A 228 12.65 -76.14 -10.76
N PRO A 229 13.14 -76.09 -9.50
CA PRO A 229 13.85 -75.02 -8.76
C PRO A 229 15.37 -75.28 -8.55
N ASN A 230 16.11 -74.29 -8.01
CA ASN A 230 17.18 -74.45 -7.00
C ASN A 230 17.52 -73.04 -6.42
N VAL A 231 17.43 -72.69 -5.13
CA VAL A 231 18.10 -73.16 -3.88
C VAL A 231 19.61 -72.90 -3.84
N THR A 232 20.05 -72.19 -2.77
CA THR A 232 21.35 -72.24 -2.04
C THR A 232 22.03 -70.86 -1.88
N THR A 233 22.61 -70.38 -0.75
CA THR A 233 22.51 -70.56 0.74
C THR A 233 23.37 -69.43 1.40
N VAL A 234 23.36 -69.31 2.74
CA VAL A 234 24.46 -68.82 3.64
C VAL A 234 24.27 -67.40 4.26
N ILE A 235 23.71 -67.37 5.49
CA ILE A 235 24.33 -66.94 6.79
C ILE A 235 25.15 -65.61 6.79
N THR A 236 25.14 -64.67 7.74
CA THR A 236 24.47 -64.31 9.03
C THR A 236 25.41 -63.26 9.68
N LYS A 237 24.88 -62.18 10.29
CA LYS A 237 25.38 -61.39 11.47
C LYS A 237 24.85 -59.94 11.34
N THR A 238 23.97 -59.38 12.20
CA THR A 238 24.06 -59.11 13.66
C THR A 238 25.29 -58.25 14.02
N GLU A 239 25.24 -57.11 14.73
CA GLU A 239 24.15 -56.30 15.35
C GLU A 239 24.61 -54.83 15.37
N THR A 240 23.77 -53.85 14.99
CA THR A 240 23.89 -52.43 15.46
C THR A 240 22.70 -51.51 15.13
N THR A 241 21.78 -51.90 14.24
CA THR A 241 20.86 -50.95 13.58
C THR A 241 19.53 -50.67 14.29
N GLU A 242 19.23 -51.32 15.41
CA GLU A 242 17.88 -51.30 16.00
C GLU A 242 17.55 -50.05 16.83
N LEU A 243 18.56 -49.30 17.29
CA LEU A 243 18.34 -48.02 18.01
C LEU A 243 18.05 -46.82 17.08
N THR A 244 18.27 -46.96 15.78
CA THR A 244 18.08 -45.86 14.81
C THR A 244 16.68 -45.87 14.17
N GLN A 245 16.02 -47.02 14.07
CA GLN A 245 14.68 -47.12 13.45
C GLN A 245 13.56 -46.52 14.31
N ALA A 246 13.66 -46.59 15.64
CA ALA A 246 12.65 -46.03 16.55
C ALA A 246 12.52 -44.50 16.46
N GLN A 247 13.63 -43.78 16.20
CA GLN A 247 13.59 -42.33 15.96
C GLN A 247 13.11 -41.96 14.55
N GLN A 248 13.14 -42.91 13.61
CA GLN A 248 12.77 -42.68 12.21
C GLN A 248 11.26 -42.50 12.00
N GLN A 249 10.42 -43.00 12.92
CA GLN A 249 8.96 -42.84 12.86
C GLN A 249 8.44 -41.50 13.41
N GLN A 250 9.15 -40.84 14.34
CA GLN A 250 8.65 -39.57 14.93
C GLN A 250 8.77 -38.38 13.96
N MET A 251 9.80 -38.33 13.11
CA MET A 251 9.97 -37.22 12.16
C MET A 251 8.93 -37.24 11.04
N GLN A 252 8.36 -38.41 10.73
CA GLN A 252 7.44 -38.62 9.61
C GLN A 252 6.02 -38.14 9.89
N GLN A 253 5.64 -37.93 11.16
CA GLN A 253 4.27 -37.58 11.55
C GLN A 253 4.01 -36.05 11.62
N GLN A 254 5.05 -35.20 11.55
CA GLN A 254 4.89 -33.74 11.75
C GLN A 254 4.93 -32.89 10.47
N GLN A 255 4.89 -33.52 9.29
CA GLN A 255 4.91 -32.84 7.98
C GLN A 255 3.56 -32.88 7.22
N GLN A 256 2.48 -33.31 7.87
CA GLN A 256 1.12 -33.06 7.39
C GLN A 256 0.40 -32.08 8.33
N LEU A 257 0.36 -30.80 7.93
CA LEU A 257 -0.65 -29.81 8.30
C LEU A 257 -0.46 -28.58 7.40
N GLN A 258 -1.30 -28.48 6.37
CA GLN A 258 -1.56 -27.26 5.61
C GLN A 258 -3.09 -27.13 5.40
N PRO A 259 -3.60 -25.92 5.11
CA PRO A 259 -4.89 -25.50 5.68
C PRO A 259 -6.09 -25.71 4.77
N ASN A 260 -7.27 -25.72 5.38
CA ASN A 260 -8.53 -25.27 4.78
C ASN A 260 -9.48 -24.80 5.90
N GLY A 261 -10.01 -23.58 5.79
CA GLY A 261 -11.18 -23.12 6.55
C GLY A 261 -12.49 -23.42 5.79
N PRO A 262 -13.66 -22.90 6.21
CA PRO A 262 -13.86 -21.91 7.28
C PRO A 262 -15.04 -22.22 8.25
N THR A 263 -15.39 -21.23 9.09
CA THR A 263 -16.73 -20.98 9.70
C THR A 263 -17.01 -21.53 11.11
N SER A 264 -16.86 -20.69 12.14
CA SER A 264 -17.99 -20.03 12.84
C SER A 264 -17.54 -19.19 14.05
N VAL A 265 -18.28 -18.11 14.32
CA VAL A 265 -18.13 -17.08 15.39
C VAL A 265 -19.40 -17.19 16.26
N PRO A 266 -19.38 -17.18 17.61
CA PRO A 266 -19.19 -15.97 18.47
C PRO A 266 -18.18 -16.16 19.64
N THR A 267 -17.53 -15.13 20.23
CA THR A 267 -18.04 -13.93 20.96
C THR A 267 -18.66 -14.37 22.32
N GLU A 268 -18.34 -13.85 23.52
CA GLU A 268 -17.81 -12.54 23.95
C GLU A 268 -17.12 -12.61 25.34
N GLN A 269 -16.23 -11.64 25.64
CA GLN A 269 -15.85 -10.95 26.91
C GLN A 269 -16.19 -11.51 28.33
N PRO A 270 -15.57 -10.99 29.43
CA PRO A 270 -14.50 -9.99 29.54
C PRO A 270 -13.19 -10.68 30.05
N ASP A 271 -12.18 -10.08 30.69
CA ASP A 271 -11.92 -8.73 31.22
C ASP A 271 -10.40 -8.45 31.23
N THR A 272 -9.99 -7.18 31.27
CA THR A 272 -8.61 -6.76 31.56
C THR A 272 -8.59 -5.44 32.33
N ASN A 273 -7.93 -5.41 33.49
CA ASN A 273 -7.58 -4.17 34.18
C ASN A 273 -6.28 -4.36 34.97
N GLY A 274 -5.18 -3.70 34.55
CA GLY A 274 -3.82 -4.06 35.01
C GLY A 274 -2.67 -3.21 34.46
N ASN A 275 -2.93 -1.90 34.34
CA ASN A 275 -2.09 -0.74 34.03
C ASN A 275 -0.54 -0.78 34.24
N LYS A 276 0.17 0.15 33.54
CA LYS A 276 1.57 0.66 33.67
C LYS A 276 2.64 0.04 32.75
N GLU A 277 3.28 0.79 31.84
CA GLU A 277 4.29 1.89 32.03
C GLU A 277 5.62 1.32 32.59
N ASP A 278 6.81 1.48 32.00
CA ASP A 278 7.31 2.30 30.88
C ASP A 278 8.47 1.60 30.14
N HIS A 279 8.80 1.99 28.90
CA HIS A 279 10.21 2.08 28.46
C HIS A 279 10.42 3.12 27.35
N GLU A 280 11.31 4.06 27.67
CA GLU A 280 11.65 5.30 26.97
C GLU A 280 12.47 5.06 25.68
N LEU A 281 12.14 5.77 24.59
CA LEU A 281 12.90 5.73 23.33
C LEU A 281 13.90 6.90 23.25
N PRO A 282 15.11 6.70 22.67
CA PRO A 282 16.15 7.72 22.65
C PRO A 282 15.83 8.89 21.70
N PRO A 283 16.34 10.12 21.96
CA PRO A 283 16.00 11.30 21.16
C PRO A 283 16.67 11.28 19.78
N LEU A 284 15.88 11.45 18.71
CA LEU A 284 16.42 11.66 17.37
C LEU A 284 17.07 13.05 17.24
N ALA A 285 18.28 13.10 16.68
CA ALA A 285 18.99 14.36 16.42
C ALA A 285 18.26 15.21 15.36
N ALA A 286 18.21 16.53 15.57
CA ALA A 286 17.55 17.45 14.67
C ALA A 286 18.24 17.52 13.30
N ALA A 287 17.44 17.69 12.23
CA ALA A 287 17.91 17.69 10.85
C ALA A 287 18.96 18.79 10.58
N SER A 288 20.19 18.40 10.27
CA SER A 288 21.29 19.30 9.94
C SER A 288 21.37 19.52 8.43
N MET A 289 20.90 20.67 7.94
CA MET A 289 21.07 21.03 6.53
C MET A 289 22.51 21.45 6.22
N TRP A 290 23.08 20.91 5.13
CA TRP A 290 24.41 21.27 4.61
C TRP A 290 24.46 22.69 4.02
N THR A 291 24.36 23.69 4.88
CA THR A 291 24.73 25.07 4.54
C THR A 291 26.14 25.35 5.04
N ARG A 292 27.01 25.85 4.14
CA ARG A 292 28.34 26.36 4.54
C ARG A 292 28.16 27.41 5.64
N LYS A 293 28.97 27.33 6.69
CA LYS A 293 28.78 28.10 7.94
C LYS A 293 28.75 29.63 7.71
N ASP A 294 29.48 30.13 6.71
CA ASP A 294 29.52 31.54 6.37
C ASP A 294 28.48 31.95 5.31
N ILE A 295 27.28 32.27 5.78
CA ILE A 295 26.20 32.85 4.96
C ILE A 295 26.50 34.28 4.47
N LYS A 296 27.63 34.88 4.87
CA LYS A 296 28.00 36.26 4.53
C LYS A 296 28.41 36.41 3.06
N GLU A 297 29.36 35.59 2.59
CA GLU A 297 29.80 35.61 1.18
C GLU A 297 28.64 35.33 0.22
N PHE A 298 27.79 34.36 0.58
CA PHE A 298 26.58 34.03 -0.20
C PHE A 298 25.62 35.23 -0.31
N LYS A 299 25.35 35.93 0.80
CA LYS A 299 24.51 37.14 0.80
C LYS A 299 25.14 38.31 0.03
N GLU A 300 26.46 38.39 -0.04
CA GLU A 300 27.17 39.41 -0.81
C GLU A 300 27.15 39.09 -2.30
N SER A 301 27.32 37.82 -2.69
CA SER A 301 27.14 37.34 -4.06
C SER A 301 25.72 37.62 -4.58
N LEU A 302 24.70 37.29 -3.79
CA LEU A 302 23.28 37.59 -4.11
C LEU A 302 22.97 39.09 -4.23
N ARG A 303 23.75 39.97 -3.59
CA ARG A 303 23.59 41.43 -3.75
C ARG A 303 24.27 41.96 -5.01
N LYS A 304 25.23 41.21 -5.55
CA LYS A 304 25.97 41.56 -6.77
C LYS A 304 25.19 41.15 -8.02
N ASP A 305 24.57 39.96 -8.02
CA ASP A 305 23.71 39.48 -9.09
C ASP A 305 22.28 40.02 -8.97
N LYS A 306 21.94 40.99 -9.81
CA LYS A 306 20.60 41.61 -9.87
C LYS A 306 19.51 40.62 -10.28
N ASP A 307 19.87 39.60 -11.07
CA ASP A 307 18.94 38.59 -11.58
C ASP A 307 18.51 37.57 -10.50
N SER A 308 19.22 37.54 -9.36
CA SER A 308 18.87 36.74 -8.18
C SER A 308 17.96 37.48 -7.18
N VAL A 309 17.51 38.71 -7.48
CA VAL A 309 16.72 39.55 -6.57
C VAL A 309 15.35 39.87 -7.14
N ILE A 310 14.34 39.11 -6.72
CA ILE A 310 12.93 39.36 -7.07
C ILE A 310 12.37 40.42 -6.11
N LYS A 311 11.85 41.53 -6.67
CA LYS A 311 11.11 42.55 -5.92
C LYS A 311 9.60 42.29 -6.08
N ILE A 312 8.89 42.22 -4.96
CA ILE A 312 7.46 41.91 -4.90
C ILE A 312 6.73 43.12 -4.27
N GLY A 313 5.61 43.53 -4.85
CA GLY A 313 4.79 44.64 -4.35
C GLY A 313 4.01 44.29 -3.09
N SER A 314 3.57 45.32 -2.35
CA SER A 314 2.71 45.10 -1.17
C SER A 314 1.35 44.55 -1.59
N GLY A 315 1.09 43.28 -1.25
CA GLY A 315 -0.14 42.55 -1.62
C GLY A 315 0.04 41.48 -2.71
N GLU A 316 1.23 41.34 -3.29
CA GLU A 316 1.53 40.30 -4.27
C GLU A 316 2.17 39.06 -3.60
N THR A 317 1.85 37.87 -4.12
CA THR A 317 2.42 36.58 -3.68
C THR A 317 3.07 35.89 -4.86
N VAL A 318 4.32 35.44 -4.69
CA VAL A 318 5.08 34.71 -5.73
C VAL A 318 5.46 33.34 -5.20
N THR A 319 5.14 32.29 -5.96
CA THR A 319 5.53 30.90 -5.67
C THR A 319 6.75 30.53 -6.50
N VAL A 320 7.88 30.23 -5.84
CA VAL A 320 9.12 29.80 -6.52
C VAL A 320 9.24 28.28 -6.42
N SER A 321 9.04 27.60 -7.55
CA SER A 321 9.21 26.14 -7.65
C SER A 321 10.65 25.81 -8.04
N ILE A 322 11.40 25.21 -7.11
CA ILE A 322 12.77 24.75 -7.37
C ILE A 322 12.71 23.35 -7.97
N LEU A 323 13.10 23.20 -9.24
CA LEU A 323 13.35 21.90 -9.83
C LEU A 323 14.64 21.33 -9.26
N ALA A 324 14.51 20.45 -8.25
CA ALA A 324 15.60 19.62 -7.76
C ALA A 324 15.99 18.60 -8.84
N SER A 325 16.78 19.03 -9.82
CA SER A 325 17.45 18.11 -10.74
C SER A 325 18.37 17.23 -9.90
N VAL A 326 18.05 15.93 -9.84
CA VAL A 326 18.79 14.97 -9.04
C VAL A 326 20.19 14.85 -9.63
N MET A 327 21.17 15.50 -9.02
CA MET A 327 22.57 15.31 -9.40
C MET A 327 22.95 13.86 -9.07
N SER A 328 22.98 13.04 -10.12
CA SER A 328 23.49 11.69 -10.07
C SER A 328 24.91 11.73 -9.52
N ALA A 329 25.12 11.09 -8.36
CA ALA A 329 26.41 10.96 -7.74
C ALA A 329 27.24 9.95 -8.53
N ALA A 330 27.95 10.42 -9.56
CA ALA A 330 29.05 9.69 -10.17
C ALA A 330 30.22 9.68 -9.17
N ALA A 331 30.30 8.62 -8.37
CA ALA A 331 31.48 8.33 -7.57
C ALA A 331 32.59 7.77 -8.45
N LEU A 332 33.69 8.52 -8.57
CA LEU A 332 35.05 8.04 -8.86
C LEU A 332 36.07 9.11 -8.41
#